data_AF-A0A7R9IAP4-F1
#
_entry.id   AF-A0A7R9IAP4-F1
#
_cell.length_a   1.000
_cell.length_b   1.000
_cell.length_c   1.000
_cell.angle_alpha   90.00
_cell.angle_beta   90.00
_cell.angle_gamma   90.00
#
_symmetry.space_group_name_H-M   'P 1'
#
loop_
_entity.id
_entity.type
_entity.pdbx_description
1 polymer ?
#
loop_
_entity_poly.entity_id
_entity_poly.type
_entity_poly.pdbx_seq_one_letter_code
_entity_poly.pdbx_strand_id
1 'polypeptide(L)'
;SCLQAAGGGHGGRRVSFPFFMAFNSLLNNMELIKRIYLNATNGTRSQEVTKEEFLHSAQMMSQITPLEVDILFLLCDLLHQTG
;
A
#
# COMPACT_ATOMS: atom_id res chain seq x y z
N SER A 1 -10.16 -16.50 21.95
CA SER A 1 -10.06 -17.69 21.08
C SER A 1 -8.95 -17.43 20.08
N CYS A 2 -7.77 -17.99 20.31
CA CYS A 2 -6.60 -17.76 19.46
C CYS A 2 -6.54 -18.89 18.42
N LEU A 3 -6.50 -18.55 17.12
CA LEU A 3 -6.28 -19.55 16.07
C LEU A 3 -4.78 -19.56 15.72
N GLN A 4 -4.08 -20.62 16.13
CA GLN A 4 -2.79 -20.99 15.54
C GLN A 4 -3.05 -21.62 14.17
N ALA A 5 -2.39 -21.12 13.13
CA ALA A 5 -2.26 -21.83 11.86
C ALA A 5 -0.89 -22.50 11.81
N ALA A 6 -0.89 -23.83 11.86
CA ALA A 6 0.26 -24.70 11.77
C ALA A 6 0.99 -24.57 10.41
N GLY A 7 2.31 -24.76 10.45
CA GLY A 7 3.19 -24.60 9.31
C GLY A 7 2.98 -25.63 8.20
N GLY A 8 3.13 -25.15 6.96
CA GLY A 8 3.36 -25.95 5.76
C GLY A 8 4.38 -25.22 4.87
N GLY A 9 5.49 -25.87 4.56
CA GLY A 9 6.51 -25.37 3.64
C GLY A 9 6.01 -25.33 2.21
N HIS A 10 6.15 -24.17 1.56
CA HIS A 10 6.23 -24.03 0.10
C HIS A 10 7.05 -22.77 -0.17
N GLY A 11 8.03 -22.87 -1.06
CA GLY A 11 8.81 -21.74 -1.61
C GLY A 11 7.98 -20.84 -2.53
N GLY A 12 6.79 -20.43 -2.06
CA GLY A 12 6.01 -19.34 -2.63
C GLY A 12 6.11 -18.17 -1.67
N ARG A 13 6.40 -16.98 -2.19
CA ARG A 13 6.54 -15.70 -1.48
C ARG A 13 5.54 -15.64 -0.32
N ARG A 14 6.00 -15.94 0.91
CA ARG A 14 5.13 -16.03 2.10
C ARG A 14 4.66 -14.62 2.43
N VAL A 15 3.53 -14.23 1.86
CA VAL A 15 2.83 -13.02 2.26
C VAL A 15 2.32 -13.25 3.68
N SER A 16 2.95 -12.59 4.65
CA SER A 16 2.51 -12.63 6.04
C SER A 16 1.06 -12.17 6.12
N PHE A 17 0.26 -12.75 7.03
CA PHE A 17 -1.12 -12.31 7.28
C PHE A 17 -1.32 -10.77 7.30
N PRO A 18 -0.46 -9.97 7.96
CA PRO A 18 -0.54 -8.50 7.90
C PRO A 18 -0.36 -7.91 6.49
N PHE A 19 0.47 -8.51 5.63
CA PHE A 19 0.64 -8.07 4.24
C PHE A 19 -0.65 -8.26 3.44
N PHE A 20 -1.31 -9.41 3.60
CA PHE A 20 -2.55 -9.70 2.88
C PHE A 20 -3.70 -8.81 3.35
N MET A 21 -3.78 -8.55 4.66
CA MET A 21 -4.74 -7.60 5.22
C MET A 21 -4.49 -6.17 4.74
N ALA A 22 -3.24 -5.71 4.78
CA ALA A 22 -2.87 -4.39 4.30
C ALA A 22 -3.17 -4.25 2.79
N PHE A 23 -2.84 -5.26 1.98
CA PHE A 23 -3.18 -5.25 0.56
C PHE A 23 -4.69 -5.14 0.32
N ASN A 24 -5.50 -5.92 1.03
CA ASN A 24 -6.96 -5.86 0.90
C ASN A 24 -7.52 -4.49 1.35
N SER A 25 -7.05 -3.99 2.49
CA SER A 25 -7.41 -2.67 3.03
C SER A 25 -7.02 -1.53 2.09
N LEU A 26 -5.82 -1.58 1.50
CA LEU A 26 -5.36 -0.63 0.49
C LEU A 26 -6.31 -0.57 -0.70
N LEU A 27 -6.64 -1.73 -1.28
CA LEU A 27 -7.54 -1.82 -2.43
C LEU A 27 -8.96 -1.35 -2.10
N ASN A 28 -9.48 -1.71 -0.93
CA ASN A 28 -10.78 -1.29 -0.47
C ASN A 28 -10.87 0.24 -0.28
N ASN A 29 -9.76 0.89 0.07
CA ASN A 29 -9.67 2.32 0.33
C ASN A 29 -9.02 3.11 -0.81
N MET A 30 -9.07 2.63 -2.06
CA MET A 30 -8.45 3.29 -3.22
C MET A 30 -8.88 4.74 -3.45
N GLU A 31 -10.10 5.12 -3.07
CA GLU A 31 -10.54 6.53 -3.16
C GLU A 31 -9.75 7.44 -2.20
N LEU A 32 -9.46 6.93 -0.98
CA LEU A 32 -8.63 7.63 -0.01
C LEU A 32 -7.20 7.76 -0.53
N ILE A 33 -6.62 6.68 -1.09
CA ILE A 33 -5.30 6.68 -1.73
C ILE A 33 -5.21 7.78 -2.79
N LYS A 34 -6.23 7.87 -3.65
CA LYS A 34 -6.29 8.91 -4.69
C LYS A 34 -6.34 10.32 -4.10
N ARG A 35 -7.09 10.55 -3.01
CA ARG A 35 -7.11 11.85 -2.33
C ARG A 35 -5.76 12.20 -1.72
N ILE A 36 -5.08 11.25 -1.10
CA ILE A 36 -3.73 11.45 -0.53
C ILE A 36 -2.75 11.82 -1.65
N TYR A 37 -2.78 11.09 -2.76
CA TYR A 37 -1.96 11.40 -3.94
C TYR A 37 -2.25 12.79 -4.51
N LEU A 38 -3.53 13.17 -4.64
CA LEU A 38 -3.90 14.52 -5.07
C LEU A 38 -3.46 15.60 -4.07
N ASN A 39 -3.48 15.30 -2.77
CA ASN A 39 -2.99 16.22 -1.75
C ASN A 39 -1.47 16.41 -1.86
N ALA A 40 -0.71 15.32 -2.04
CA ALA A 40 0.75 15.36 -2.21
C ALA A 40 1.19 16.08 -3.50
N THR A 41 0.36 16.05 -4.56
CA THR A 41 0.64 16.69 -5.86
C THR A 41 0.01 18.07 -6.03
N ASN A 42 -0.58 18.64 -4.99
CA ASN A 42 -1.37 19.88 -5.08
C ASN A 42 -2.48 19.83 -6.16
N GLY A 43 -3.03 18.64 -6.44
CA GLY A 43 -4.08 18.40 -7.43
C GLY A 43 -3.59 17.94 -8.81
N THR A 44 -2.28 17.77 -8.99
CA THR A 44 -1.67 17.45 -10.28
C THR A 44 -1.55 15.94 -10.50
N ARG A 45 -2.21 15.40 -11.53
CA ARG A 45 -2.20 13.94 -11.80
C ARG A 45 -1.00 13.43 -12.60
N SER A 46 -0.18 14.34 -13.10
CA SER A 46 0.97 14.01 -13.95
C SER A 46 2.29 14.02 -13.20
N GLN A 47 2.27 14.35 -11.91
CA GLN A 47 3.46 14.48 -11.10
C GLN A 47 3.73 13.18 -10.35
N GLU A 48 4.95 12.67 -10.46
CA GLU A 48 5.39 11.54 -9.67
C GLU A 48 5.53 11.96 -8.19
N VAL A 49 5.05 11.10 -7.29
CA VAL A 49 5.08 11.34 -5.84
C VAL A 49 6.01 10.31 -5.23
N THR A 50 7.01 10.78 -4.47
CA THR A 50 7.89 9.88 -3.73
C THR A 50 7.14 9.28 -2.55
N LYS A 51 7.63 8.13 -2.07
CA LYS A 51 7.04 7.46 -0.90
C LYS A 51 6.98 8.37 0.33
N GLU A 52 7.99 9.21 0.51
CA GLU A 52 8.07 10.17 1.62
C GLU A 52 6.99 11.23 1.54
N GLU A 53 6.80 11.84 0.37
CA GLU A 53 5.73 12.84 0.14
C GLU A 53 4.34 12.22 0.33
N PHE A 54 4.13 11.01 -0.18
CA PHE A 54 2.88 10.29 0.01
C PHE A 54 2.62 9.99 1.50
N LEU A 55 3.64 9.51 2.22
CA LEU A 55 3.55 9.27 3.66
C LEU A 55 3.25 10.56 4.42
N HIS A 56 3.88 11.68 4.05
CA HIS A 56 3.65 12.97 4.67
C HIS A 56 2.19 13.41 4.52
N SER A 57 1.61 13.33 3.30
CA SER A 57 0.18 13.60 3.09
C SER A 57 -0.74 12.59 3.77
N ALA A 58 -0.33 11.32 3.86
CA ALA A 58 -1.10 10.27 4.53
C ALA A 58 -1.19 10.50 6.05
N GLN A 59 -0.16 11.07 6.68
CA GLN A 59 -0.14 11.41 8.11
C GLN A 59 -1.32 12.32 8.49
N MET A 60 -1.72 13.22 7.59
CA MET A 60 -2.83 14.14 7.85
C MET A 60 -4.21 13.47 7.76
N MET A 61 -4.31 12.30 7.11
CA MET A 61 -5.57 11.57 6.91
C MET A 61 -5.71 10.29 7.76
N SER A 62 -4.69 9.93 8.57
CA SER A 62 -4.68 8.94 9.67
C SER A 62 -5.25 7.52 9.41
N GLN A 63 -5.59 7.16 8.17
CA GLN A 63 -6.26 5.91 7.85
C GLN A 63 -5.43 4.94 7.00
N ILE A 64 -4.15 5.26 6.75
CA ILE A 64 -3.24 4.43 5.97
C ILE A 64 -2.01 4.11 6.81
N THR A 65 -1.69 2.82 6.89
CA THR A 65 -0.50 2.30 7.55
C THR A 65 0.73 2.41 6.63
N PRO A 66 1.95 2.52 7.19
CA PRO A 66 3.17 2.52 6.39
C PRO A 66 3.33 1.26 5.52
N LEU A 67 2.79 0.12 5.98
CA LEU A 67 2.82 -1.15 5.26
C LEU A 67 1.95 -1.10 3.98
N GLU A 68 0.77 -0.50 4.06
CA GLU A 68 -0.08 -0.28 2.88
C GLU A 68 0.63 0.58 1.84
N VAL A 69 1.30 1.66 2.26
CA VAL A 69 2.08 2.50 1.34
C VAL A 69 3.22 1.71 0.70
N ASP A 70 3.93 0.90 1.47
CA ASP A 70 4.99 0.03 0.93
C ASP A 70 4.45 -0.92 -0.15
N ILE A 71 3.31 -1.54 0.11
CA ILE A 71 2.61 -2.42 -0.84
C ILE A 71 2.19 -1.65 -2.10
N LEU A 72 1.63 -0.45 -1.96
CA LEU A 72 1.23 0.38 -3.10
C LEU A 72 2.41 0.69 -4.03
N PHE A 73 3.53 1.13 -3.46
CA PHE A 73 4.73 1.45 -4.25
C PHE A 73 5.34 0.19 -4.88
N LEU A 74 5.35 -0.93 -4.17
CA LEU A 74 5.77 -2.22 -4.72
C LEU A 74 4.91 -2.64 -5.92
N LEU A 75 3.59 -2.44 -5.86
CA LEU A 75 2.68 -2.74 -6.97
C LEU A 75 2.93 -1.84 -8.18
N CYS A 76 3.11 -0.53 -7.95
CA CYS A 76 3.46 0.41 -9.02
C CYS A 76 4.77 0.02 -9.71
N ASP A 77 5.81 -0.31 -8.93
CA ASP A 77 7.10 -0.73 -9.46
C ASP A 77 6.98 -2.01 -10.30
N LEU A 78 6.24 -3.01 -9.82
CA LEU A 78 5.98 -4.24 -10.57
C LEU A 78 5.20 -3.99 -11.88
N LEU A 79 4.22 -3.08 -11.85
CA LEU A 79 3.46 -2.68 -13.05
C LEU A 79 4.35 -1.96 -14.06
N HIS A 80 5.21 -1.04 -13.60
CA HIS A 80 6.15 -0.33 -14.46
C HIS A 80 7.23 -1.24 -15.06
N GLN A 81 7.67 -2.28 -14.35
CA GLN A 81 8.61 -3.27 -14.89
C GLN A 81 7.99 -4.20 -15.94
N THR A 82 6.66 -4.31 -15.98
CA THR A 82 5.94 -5.20 -16.90
C THR A 82 5.47 -4.48 -18.18
N GLY A 83 5.57 -3.14 -18.23
CA GLY A 83 5.23 -2.32 -19.40
C GLY A 83 6.46 -1.96 -20.24
#